data_AF-A0A9E6PM38-F1
#
_entry.id   AF-A0A9E6PM38-F1
#
_cell.length_a   1.000
_cell.length_b   1.000
_cell.length_c   1.000
_cell.angle_alpha   90.00
_cell.angle_beta   90.00
_cell.angle_gamma   90.00
#
_symmetry.space_group_name_H-M   'P 1'
#
loop_
_entity.id
_entity.type
_entity.pdbx_description
1 polymer ?
#
loop_
_entity_poly.entity_id
_entity_poly.type
_entity_poly.pdbx_seq_one_letter_code
_entity_poly.pdbx_strand_id
1 'polypeptide(L)'
;MSPSRQQGVALITVLLIMALALLLAGNLLRSHRLALQGTTQSLHQVQLRQWAIAAEGWAAQLLQEPGPASRNVNLSQEWARRPLPLVLPGVELHLQIEDLAGRFNLTPLLAPGKADEIAWARWARLLARLGIAAIDLAPLRGVEVRDLSQLRLLPDMDASSLRRLEPWVALLPLEAPLNVNTSRALLVSILEDMSESEAQMLIERRPLDGYPDAGTFALVSGLKGRGISAHGLGVASRWFRITAEVAAGSSRLRLVSDLELDPKTRQARVVQRRFLSPIQGEPLP
;
A
#
# COMPACT_ATOMS: atom_id res chain seq x y z
N MET A 1 -31.00 -68.20 -52.66
CA MET A 1 -30.13 -68.30 -51.46
C MET A 1 -29.96 -66.91 -50.85
N SER A 2 -30.55 -66.71 -49.67
CA SER A 2 -30.26 -65.72 -48.60
C SER A 2 -29.71 -64.30 -48.93
N PRO A 3 -30.48 -63.22 -48.69
CA PRO A 3 -29.91 -61.89 -48.47
C PRO A 3 -29.57 -61.70 -46.98
N SER A 4 -28.61 -62.47 -46.44
CA SER A 4 -28.17 -62.34 -45.04
C SER A 4 -26.97 -61.39 -44.85
N ARG A 5 -26.72 -60.49 -45.80
CA ARG A 5 -25.56 -59.56 -45.75
C ARG A 5 -25.86 -58.12 -45.31
N GLN A 6 -27.12 -57.74 -45.10
CA GLN A 6 -27.49 -56.34 -44.79
C GLN A 6 -27.76 -56.04 -43.30
N GLN A 7 -28.02 -57.06 -42.47
CA GLN A 7 -28.26 -56.85 -41.03
C GLN A 7 -26.96 -56.59 -40.24
N GLY A 8 -25.83 -57.17 -40.66
CA GLY A 8 -24.53 -56.95 -40.01
C GLY A 8 -23.99 -55.54 -40.21
N VAL A 9 -24.10 -54.99 -41.44
CA VAL A 9 -23.64 -53.62 -41.74
C VAL A 9 -24.52 -52.58 -41.05
N ALA A 10 -25.84 -52.77 -41.00
CA ALA A 10 -26.75 -51.87 -40.31
C ALA A 10 -26.50 -51.81 -38.79
N LEU A 11 -26.18 -52.94 -38.16
CA LEU A 11 -25.84 -52.97 -36.74
C LEU A 11 -24.49 -52.29 -36.47
N ILE A 12 -23.49 -52.52 -37.33
CA ILE A 12 -22.17 -51.89 -37.22
C ILE A 12 -22.28 -50.37 -37.39
N THR A 13 -23.09 -49.87 -38.34
CA THR A 13 -23.26 -48.41 -38.53
C THR A 13 -24.00 -47.77 -37.37
N VAL A 14 -25.05 -48.40 -36.82
CA VAL A 14 -25.76 -47.90 -35.64
C VAL A 14 -24.84 -47.87 -34.42
N LEU A 15 -24.05 -48.93 -34.19
CA LEU A 15 -23.08 -48.97 -33.10
C LEU A 15 -21.98 -47.92 -33.27
N LEU A 16 -21.50 -47.69 -34.50
CA LEU A 16 -20.48 -46.67 -34.80
C LEU A 16 -21.02 -45.25 -34.57
N ILE A 17 -22.24 -44.96 -35.04
CA ILE A 17 -22.89 -43.66 -34.85
C ILE A 17 -23.15 -43.42 -33.35
N MET A 18 -23.60 -44.43 -32.62
CA MET A 18 -23.85 -44.32 -31.18
C MET A 18 -22.54 -44.16 -30.39
N ALA A 19 -21.48 -44.89 -30.74
CA ALA A 19 -20.16 -44.71 -30.14
C ALA A 19 -19.59 -43.31 -30.41
N LEU A 20 -19.75 -42.79 -31.64
CA LEU A 20 -19.34 -41.43 -32.00
C LEU A 20 -20.14 -40.37 -31.23
N ALA A 21 -21.46 -40.53 -31.12
CA ALA A 21 -22.32 -39.64 -30.33
C ALA A 21 -21.92 -39.63 -28.85
N LEU A 22 -21.59 -40.81 -28.28
CA LEU A 22 -21.11 -40.93 -26.90
C LEU A 22 -19.75 -40.26 -26.70
N LEU A 23 -18.82 -40.39 -27.65
CA LEU A 23 -17.52 -39.71 -27.61
C LEU A 23 -17.67 -38.18 -27.68
N LEU A 24 -18.51 -37.68 -28.59
CA LEU A 24 -18.81 -36.25 -28.72
C LEU A 24 -19.48 -35.69 -27.47
N ALA A 25 -20.49 -36.39 -26.94
CA ALA A 25 -21.18 -36.00 -25.71
C ALA A 25 -20.24 -35.98 -24.51
N GLY A 26 -19.37 -36.98 -24.36
CA GLY A 26 -18.37 -37.04 -23.29
C GLY A 26 -17.37 -35.88 -23.37
N ASN A 27 -16.94 -35.51 -24.58
CA ASN A 27 -16.00 -34.41 -24.78
C ASN A 27 -16.63 -33.04 -24.47
N LEU A 28 -17.88 -32.82 -24.90
CA LEU A 28 -18.67 -31.62 -24.60
C LEU A 28 -18.95 -31.46 -23.10
N LEU A 29 -19.22 -32.56 -22.39
CA LEU A 29 -19.44 -32.51 -20.94
C LEU A 29 -18.16 -32.13 -20.17
N ARG A 30 -17.00 -32.60 -20.64
CA ARG A 30 -15.70 -32.29 -20.05
C ARG A 30 -15.32 -30.83 -20.28
N SER A 31 -15.56 -30.28 -21.48
CA SER A 31 -15.33 -28.86 -21.76
C SER A 31 -16.28 -27.94 -20.99
N HIS A 32 -17.55 -28.32 -20.83
CA HIS A 32 -18.51 -27.57 -19.99
C HIS A 32 -18.09 -27.50 -18.51
N ARG A 33 -17.56 -28.60 -17.94
CA ARG A 33 -17.11 -28.63 -16.54
C ARG A 33 -15.90 -27.74 -16.29
N LEU A 34 -14.95 -27.69 -17.23
CA LEU A 34 -13.77 -26.81 -17.14
C LEU A 34 -14.15 -25.33 -17.28
N ALA A 35 -15.11 -25.00 -18.15
CA ALA A 35 -15.62 -23.63 -18.30
C ALA A 35 -16.34 -23.15 -17.02
N LEU A 36 -17.16 -23.99 -16.39
CA LEU A 36 -17.86 -23.63 -15.14
C LEU A 36 -16.92 -23.41 -13.95
N GLN A 37 -15.81 -24.15 -13.87
CA GLN A 37 -14.78 -23.96 -12.85
C GLN A 37 -14.05 -22.61 -13.01
N GLY A 38 -13.78 -22.18 -14.24
CA GLY A 38 -13.18 -20.87 -14.51
C GLY A 38 -14.12 -19.70 -14.17
N THR A 39 -15.42 -19.84 -14.45
CA THR A 39 -16.43 -18.80 -14.19
C THR A 39 -16.63 -18.57 -12.70
N THR A 40 -16.71 -19.62 -11.88
CA THR A 40 -16.89 -19.50 -10.43
C THR A 40 -15.69 -18.86 -9.73
N GLN A 41 -14.47 -19.22 -10.11
CA GLN A 41 -13.25 -18.58 -9.62
C GLN A 41 -13.17 -17.10 -10.01
N SER A 42 -13.56 -16.78 -11.25
CA SER A 42 -13.61 -15.39 -11.74
C SER A 42 -14.63 -14.55 -10.98
N LEU A 43 -15.80 -15.11 -10.66
CA LEU A 43 -16.82 -14.44 -9.85
C LEU A 43 -16.35 -14.16 -8.42
N HIS A 44 -15.66 -15.13 -7.79
CA HIS A 44 -15.10 -14.94 -6.45
C HIS A 44 -14.08 -13.80 -6.40
N GLN A 45 -13.21 -13.69 -7.42
CA GLN A 45 -12.23 -12.60 -7.53
C GLN A 45 -12.89 -11.23 -7.71
N VAL A 46 -13.98 -11.15 -8.47
CA VAL A 46 -14.78 -9.92 -8.61
C VAL A 46 -15.41 -9.53 -7.26
N GLN A 47 -15.95 -10.51 -6.52
CA GLN A 47 -16.56 -10.27 -5.21
C GLN A 47 -15.54 -9.74 -4.19
N LEU A 48 -14.35 -10.34 -4.08
CA LEU A 48 -13.28 -9.84 -3.21
C LEU A 48 -12.85 -8.42 -3.56
N ARG A 49 -12.78 -8.10 -4.86
CA ARG A 49 -12.46 -6.75 -5.33
C ARG A 49 -13.52 -5.74 -4.89
N GLN A 50 -14.81 -6.09 -4.98
CA GLN A 50 -15.90 -5.23 -4.53
C GLN A 50 -15.82 -4.96 -3.02
N TRP A 51 -15.54 -5.99 -2.22
CA TRP A 51 -15.33 -5.84 -0.78
C TRP A 51 -14.15 -4.94 -0.44
N ALA A 52 -13.02 -5.10 -1.13
CA ALA A 52 -11.86 -4.24 -0.92
C ALA A 52 -12.14 -2.77 -1.27
N ILE A 53 -12.86 -2.51 -2.37
CA ILE A 53 -13.26 -1.15 -2.76
C ILE A 53 -14.27 -0.56 -1.77
N ALA A 54 -15.21 -1.36 -1.26
CA ALA A 54 -16.15 -0.91 -0.23
C ALA A 54 -15.41 -0.53 1.06
N ALA A 55 -14.43 -1.33 1.48
CA ALA A 55 -13.61 -1.02 2.64
C ALA A 55 -12.72 0.22 2.44
N GLU A 56 -12.17 0.43 1.24
CA GLU A 56 -11.49 1.68 0.87
C GLU A 56 -12.43 2.89 1.00
N GLY A 57 -13.67 2.78 0.51
CA GLY A 57 -14.67 3.84 0.60
C GLY A 57 -15.04 4.18 2.05
N TRP A 58 -15.24 3.17 2.89
CA TRP A 58 -15.50 3.35 4.32
C TRP A 58 -14.31 4.02 5.04
N ALA A 59 -13.10 3.52 4.78
CA ALA A 59 -11.87 4.11 5.31
C ALA A 59 -11.67 5.57 4.88
N ALA A 60 -12.00 5.89 3.64
CA ALA A 60 -11.98 7.25 3.11
C ALA A 60 -13.00 8.16 3.81
N GLN A 61 -14.15 7.62 4.24
CA GLN A 61 -15.14 8.36 5.03
C GLN A 61 -14.64 8.61 6.47
N LEU A 62 -13.98 7.64 7.10
CA LEU A 62 -13.38 7.85 8.43
C LEU A 62 -12.35 8.98 8.45
N LEU A 63 -11.61 9.15 7.36
CA LEU A 63 -10.67 10.27 7.19
C LEU A 63 -11.38 11.62 6.98
N GLN A 64 -12.68 11.62 6.67
CA GLN A 64 -13.49 12.82 6.45
C GLN A 64 -14.26 13.26 7.71
N GLU A 65 -14.56 12.36 8.65
CA GLU A 65 -15.33 12.66 9.86
C GLU A 65 -14.67 13.77 10.71
N PRO A 66 -15.44 14.78 11.17
CA PRO A 66 -14.90 15.99 11.76
C PRO A 66 -14.45 15.80 13.22
N GLY A 67 -13.15 15.98 13.46
CA GLY A 67 -12.60 16.28 14.78
C GLY A 67 -12.05 17.72 14.82
N PRO A 68 -12.05 18.41 15.98
CA PRO A 68 -11.62 19.81 16.13
C PRO A 68 -10.12 20.08 15.81
N ALA A 69 -9.38 19.09 15.31
CA ALA A 69 -7.94 19.12 15.09
C ALA A 69 -7.53 18.89 13.62
N SER A 70 -8.23 19.46 12.64
CA SER A 70 -7.89 19.34 11.20
C SER A 70 -6.54 19.94 10.75
N ARG A 71 -5.67 20.35 11.70
CA ARG A 71 -4.26 20.73 11.48
C ARG A 71 -3.26 19.79 12.17
N ASN A 72 -3.72 18.90 13.05
CA ASN A 72 -2.88 17.98 13.81
C ASN A 72 -3.37 16.56 13.58
N VAL A 73 -2.71 15.87 12.65
CA VAL A 73 -2.92 14.45 12.33
C VAL A 73 -1.98 13.64 13.21
N ASN A 74 -2.52 12.74 14.03
CA ASN A 74 -1.78 11.98 15.03
C ASN A 74 -2.34 10.56 15.18
N LEU A 75 -1.67 9.74 15.98
CA LEU A 75 -1.99 8.32 16.15
C LEU A 75 -3.09 8.02 17.19
N SER A 76 -3.61 9.01 17.93
CA SER A 76 -4.75 8.81 18.85
C SER A 76 -6.11 8.85 18.14
N GLN A 77 -6.14 9.42 16.94
CA GLN A 77 -7.32 9.51 16.08
C GLN A 77 -7.84 8.13 15.65
N GLU A 78 -9.15 8.05 15.40
CA GLU A 78 -9.83 6.77 15.14
C GLU A 78 -9.27 6.01 13.94
N TRP A 79 -8.87 6.73 12.88
CA TRP A 79 -8.29 6.12 11.67
C TRP A 79 -7.00 5.33 11.95
N ALA A 80 -6.26 5.67 13.00
CA ALA A 80 -4.97 5.08 13.33
C ALA A 80 -5.08 3.82 14.22
N ARG A 81 -6.26 3.53 14.78
CA ARG A 81 -6.50 2.37 15.64
C ARG A 81 -6.45 1.07 14.82
N ARG A 82 -5.90 -0.02 15.37
CA ARG A 82 -5.77 -1.31 14.65
C ARG A 82 -6.19 -2.52 15.50
N PRO A 83 -6.72 -3.58 14.85
CA PRO A 83 -7.31 -3.60 13.51
C PRO A 83 -8.65 -2.85 13.49
N LEU A 84 -9.05 -2.24 12.37
CA LEU A 84 -10.42 -1.74 12.23
C LEU A 84 -11.35 -2.93 11.95
N PRO A 85 -12.24 -3.32 12.89
CA PRO A 85 -13.03 -4.53 12.73
C PRO A 85 -14.14 -4.31 11.70
N LEU A 86 -14.14 -5.09 10.61
CA LEU A 86 -15.28 -5.22 9.72
C LEU A 86 -15.67 -6.69 9.62
N VAL A 87 -16.78 -7.07 10.28
CA VAL A 87 -17.26 -8.45 10.29
C VAL A 87 -18.28 -8.61 9.15
N LEU A 88 -17.91 -9.42 8.16
CA LEU A 88 -18.77 -9.77 7.03
C LEU A 88 -18.97 -11.30 7.02
N PRO A 89 -20.19 -11.81 6.80
CA PRO A 89 -20.42 -13.25 6.75
C PRO A 89 -19.57 -13.93 5.66
N GLY A 90 -18.68 -14.84 6.07
CA GLY A 90 -17.81 -15.60 5.16
C GLY A 90 -16.67 -14.80 4.52
N VAL A 91 -16.41 -13.57 4.98
CA VAL A 91 -15.35 -12.70 4.48
C VAL A 91 -14.57 -12.11 5.66
N GLU A 92 -13.28 -12.40 5.71
CA GLU A 92 -12.34 -11.76 6.63
C GLU A 92 -11.79 -10.50 5.97
N LEU A 93 -11.97 -9.35 6.62
CA LEU A 93 -11.51 -8.07 6.10
C LEU A 93 -10.65 -7.37 7.14
N HIS A 94 -9.41 -7.04 6.75
CA HIS A 94 -8.48 -6.29 7.56
C HIS A 94 -8.17 -4.98 6.86
N LEU A 95 -8.37 -3.88 7.59
CA LEU A 95 -8.17 -2.54 7.09
C LEU A 95 -7.10 -1.85 7.93
N GLN A 96 -6.11 -1.29 7.23
CA GLN A 96 -5.08 -0.45 7.81
C GLN A 96 -5.07 0.90 7.11
N ILE A 97 -5.05 1.97 7.88
CA ILE A 97 -4.81 3.33 7.39
C ILE A 97 -3.44 3.80 7.93
N GLU A 98 -2.66 4.44 7.07
CA GLU A 98 -1.35 5.00 7.39
C GLU A 98 -1.27 6.44 6.88
N ASP A 99 -0.68 7.33 7.67
CA ASP A 99 -0.31 8.68 7.23
C ASP A 99 0.99 8.63 6.42
N LEU A 100 0.92 9.00 5.14
CA LEU A 100 2.09 9.04 4.24
C LEU A 100 3.03 10.22 4.54
N ALA A 101 2.52 11.30 5.14
CA ALA A 101 3.36 12.42 5.58
C ALA A 101 4.25 12.03 6.77
N GLY A 102 3.97 10.91 7.46
CA GLY A 102 4.89 10.32 8.44
C GLY A 102 6.12 9.64 7.83
N ARG A 103 6.26 9.66 6.50
CA ARG A 103 7.40 9.13 5.74
C ARG A 103 8.26 10.25 5.16
N PHE A 104 9.50 9.93 4.81
CA PHE A 104 10.43 10.89 4.22
C PHE A 104 10.00 11.22 2.78
N ASN A 105 9.68 12.50 2.51
CA ASN A 105 9.30 12.95 1.18
C ASN A 105 10.53 13.08 0.28
N LEU A 106 10.59 12.33 -0.82
CA LEU A 106 11.70 12.37 -1.78
C LEU A 106 11.59 13.53 -2.77
N THR A 107 10.39 14.07 -2.99
CA THR A 107 10.13 15.11 -3.99
C THR A 107 11.04 16.32 -3.87
N PRO A 108 11.35 16.86 -2.67
CA PRO A 108 12.31 17.97 -2.54
C PRO A 108 13.71 17.68 -3.10
N LEU A 109 14.17 16.42 -3.05
CA LEU A 109 15.49 16.02 -3.56
C LEU A 109 15.51 15.82 -5.08
N LEU A 110 14.34 15.59 -5.67
CA LEU A 110 14.12 15.36 -7.09
C LEU A 110 13.71 16.64 -7.83
N ALA A 111 13.23 17.66 -7.11
CA ALA A 111 12.83 18.93 -7.67
C ALA A 111 14.00 19.63 -8.41
N PRO A 112 13.72 20.40 -9.47
CA PRO A 112 14.74 21.18 -10.15
C PRO A 112 15.30 22.25 -9.21
N GLY A 113 16.64 22.30 -9.08
CA GLY A 113 17.35 23.22 -8.19
C GLY A 113 18.21 22.50 -7.16
N LYS A 114 18.89 23.28 -6.29
CA LYS A 114 19.62 22.71 -5.14
C LYS A 114 18.61 22.47 -4.02
N ALA A 115 18.30 21.21 -3.74
CA ALA A 115 17.52 20.88 -2.56
C ALA A 115 18.23 21.34 -1.29
N ASP A 116 17.46 21.59 -0.24
CA ASP A 116 17.98 22.07 1.04
C ASP A 116 19.05 21.11 1.62
N GLU A 117 20.08 21.68 2.23
CA GLU A 117 21.19 20.95 2.85
C GLU A 117 20.68 20.05 3.98
N ILE A 118 19.64 20.49 4.69
CA ILE A 118 18.98 19.70 5.74
C ILE A 118 18.33 18.44 5.14
N ALA A 119 17.66 18.57 3.99
CA ALA A 119 17.01 17.43 3.34
C ALA A 119 18.03 16.39 2.85
N TRP A 120 19.15 16.85 2.28
CA TRP A 120 20.25 15.97 1.87
C TRP A 120 20.92 15.27 3.06
N ALA A 121 21.14 15.98 4.17
CA ALA A 121 21.70 15.39 5.39
C ALA A 121 20.77 14.30 5.96
N ARG A 122 19.46 14.56 6.01
CA ARG A 122 18.45 13.58 6.44
C ARG A 122 18.40 12.36 5.51
N TRP A 123 18.47 12.55 4.19
CA TRP A 123 18.56 11.46 3.21
C TRP A 123 19.78 10.57 3.42
N ALA A 124 20.96 11.17 3.56
CA ALA A 124 22.20 10.43 3.78
C ALA A 124 22.12 9.59 5.08
N ARG A 125 21.59 10.16 6.17
CA ARG A 125 21.36 9.44 7.43
C ARG A 125 20.35 8.32 7.28
N LEU A 126 19.28 8.50 6.50
CA LEU A 126 18.29 7.46 6.22
C LEU A 126 18.91 6.26 5.53
N LEU A 127 19.69 6.49 4.45
CA LEU A 127 20.39 5.42 3.75
C LEU A 127 21.36 4.68 4.67
N ALA A 128 22.14 5.41 5.46
CA ALA A 128 23.08 4.83 6.43
C ALA A 128 22.36 3.95 7.47
N ARG A 129 21.23 4.42 8.02
CA ARG A 129 20.41 3.66 8.99
C ARG A 129 19.82 2.38 8.39
N LEU A 130 19.52 2.39 7.10
CA LEU A 130 18.98 1.23 6.38
C LEU A 130 20.06 0.30 5.83
N GLY A 131 21.35 0.62 6.03
CA GLY A 131 22.46 -0.13 5.44
C GLY A 131 22.45 -0.11 3.91
N ILE A 132 21.95 0.97 3.31
CA ILE A 132 21.90 1.17 1.87
C ILE A 132 23.09 2.08 1.50
N ALA A 133 23.84 1.70 0.46
CA ALA A 133 24.93 2.52 -0.06
C ALA A 133 24.41 3.90 -0.47
N ALA A 134 25.28 4.92 -0.47
CA ALA A 134 24.89 6.25 -0.92
C ALA A 134 24.34 6.19 -2.36
N ILE A 135 23.13 6.70 -2.55
CA ILE A 135 22.46 6.75 -3.85
C ILE A 135 22.45 8.20 -4.32
N ASP A 136 23.02 8.43 -5.50
CA ASP A 136 22.91 9.72 -6.18
C ASP A 136 21.55 9.82 -6.89
N LEU A 137 20.74 10.81 -6.49
CA LEU A 137 19.45 11.09 -7.14
C LEU A 137 19.59 12.09 -8.30
N ALA A 138 20.79 12.62 -8.58
CA ALA A 138 21.01 13.57 -9.67
C ALA A 138 20.45 13.11 -11.03
N PRO A 139 20.54 11.82 -11.44
CA PRO A 139 19.97 11.36 -12.71
C PRO A 139 18.44 11.49 -12.81
N LEU A 140 17.73 11.59 -11.67
CA LEU A 140 16.28 11.75 -11.63
C LEU A 140 15.85 13.20 -11.32
N ARG A 141 16.78 14.15 -11.14
CA ARG A 141 16.42 15.54 -10.87
C ARG A 141 15.72 16.18 -12.07
N GLY A 142 14.60 16.84 -11.81
CA GLY A 142 13.75 17.42 -12.84
C GLY A 142 12.93 16.40 -13.63
N VAL A 143 13.08 15.10 -13.36
CA VAL A 143 12.23 14.05 -13.92
C VAL A 143 10.96 13.94 -13.06
N GLU A 144 9.81 13.84 -13.70
CA GLU A 144 8.56 13.58 -13.00
C GLU A 144 8.54 12.11 -12.52
N VAL A 145 8.85 11.92 -11.23
CA VAL A 145 8.79 10.61 -10.57
C VAL A 145 7.43 10.44 -9.91
N ARG A 146 6.62 9.51 -10.42
CA ARG A 146 5.25 9.21 -9.92
C ARG A 146 5.19 7.94 -9.10
N ASP A 147 6.15 7.04 -9.27
CA ASP A 147 6.20 5.76 -8.57
C ASP A 147 7.61 5.45 -8.08
N LEU A 148 7.73 4.94 -6.86
CA LEU A 148 9.02 4.62 -6.24
C LEU A 148 9.81 3.55 -7.02
N SER A 149 9.14 2.71 -7.81
CA SER A 149 9.81 1.74 -8.68
C SER A 149 10.71 2.38 -9.74
N GLN A 150 10.49 3.65 -10.10
CA GLN A 150 11.36 4.40 -11.01
C GLN A 150 12.74 4.67 -10.41
N LEU A 151 12.92 4.58 -9.09
CA LEU A 151 14.25 4.68 -8.47
C LEU A 151 15.20 3.58 -8.96
N ARG A 152 14.69 2.45 -9.49
CA ARG A 152 15.49 1.37 -10.10
C ARG A 152 16.21 1.79 -11.40
N LEU A 153 15.92 2.97 -11.93
CA LEU A 153 16.67 3.56 -13.05
C LEU A 153 18.03 4.09 -12.61
N LEU A 154 18.24 4.28 -11.30
CA LEU A 154 19.52 4.68 -10.74
C LEU A 154 20.50 3.49 -10.73
N PRO A 155 21.77 3.70 -11.10
CA PRO A 155 22.76 2.62 -11.20
C PRO A 155 22.98 1.90 -9.85
N ASP A 156 22.88 2.64 -8.74
CA ASP A 156 23.14 2.12 -7.39
C ASP A 156 21.88 1.61 -6.67
N MET A 157 20.73 1.55 -7.35
CA MET A 157 19.46 1.09 -6.76
C MET A 157 19.08 -0.32 -7.22
N ASP A 158 19.38 -1.31 -6.40
CA ASP A 158 18.93 -2.69 -6.61
C ASP A 158 17.53 -2.95 -6.02
N ALA A 159 16.95 -4.11 -6.34
CA ALA A 159 15.63 -4.47 -5.85
C ALA A 159 15.59 -4.71 -4.33
N SER A 160 16.73 -5.08 -3.72
CA SER A 160 16.81 -5.32 -2.28
C SER A 160 16.79 -4.01 -1.49
N SER A 161 17.55 -3.02 -1.94
CA SER A 161 17.61 -1.69 -1.35
C SER A 161 16.30 -0.94 -1.53
N LEU A 162 15.68 -1.03 -2.71
CA LEU A 162 14.36 -0.43 -2.91
C LEU A 162 13.33 -1.01 -1.93
N ARG A 163 13.28 -2.34 -1.76
CA ARG A 163 12.37 -2.97 -0.78
C ARG A 163 12.62 -2.53 0.66
N ARG A 164 13.89 -2.33 1.04
CA ARG A 164 14.24 -1.79 2.37
C ARG A 164 13.86 -0.32 2.52
N LEU A 165 13.93 0.46 1.45
CA LEU A 165 13.65 1.89 1.44
C LEU A 165 12.15 2.22 1.42
N GLU A 166 11.37 1.48 0.63
CA GLU A 166 9.96 1.74 0.34
C GLU A 166 9.06 2.00 1.57
N PRO A 167 9.22 1.32 2.72
CA PRO A 167 8.42 1.59 3.91
C PRO A 167 8.66 2.97 4.55
N TRP A 168 9.78 3.62 4.22
CA TRP A 168 10.27 4.82 4.90
C TRP A 168 10.14 6.10 4.07
N VAL A 169 9.86 5.97 2.78
CA VAL A 169 9.80 7.10 1.84
C VAL A 169 8.42 7.24 1.20
N ALA A 170 8.13 8.44 0.71
CA ALA A 170 6.96 8.76 -0.09
C ALA A 170 7.29 9.79 -1.18
N LEU A 171 6.47 9.84 -2.23
CA LEU A 171 6.48 10.88 -3.25
C LEU A 171 5.23 11.74 -3.03
N LEU A 172 5.39 12.84 -2.30
CA LEU A 172 4.31 13.78 -1.97
C LEU A 172 4.58 15.15 -2.62
N PRO A 173 3.60 16.06 -2.71
CA PRO A 173 3.84 17.44 -3.13
C PRO A 173 5.01 18.10 -2.36
N LEU A 174 5.65 19.09 -2.96
CA LEU A 174 6.90 19.70 -2.45
C LEU A 174 6.72 20.31 -1.05
N GLU A 175 5.54 20.86 -0.80
CA GLU A 175 5.14 21.50 0.45
C GLU A 175 4.74 20.51 1.56
N ALA A 176 4.63 19.21 1.26
CA ALA A 176 4.23 18.21 2.24
C ALA A 176 5.29 18.08 3.35
N PRO A 177 4.98 18.44 4.60
CA PRO A 177 5.94 18.33 5.69
C PRO A 177 6.06 16.87 6.15
N LEU A 178 7.17 16.55 6.79
CA LEU A 178 7.27 15.32 7.59
C LEU A 178 6.43 15.49 8.86
N ASN A 179 5.35 14.72 8.97
CA ASN A 179 4.46 14.76 10.12
C ASN A 179 5.10 14.06 11.33
N VAL A 180 5.52 14.85 12.31
CA VAL A 180 6.24 14.35 13.50
C VAL A 180 5.33 13.54 14.44
N ASN A 181 4.01 13.69 14.33
CA ASN A 181 3.04 12.98 15.17
C ASN A 181 2.72 11.57 14.70
N THR A 182 3.04 11.25 13.43
CA THR A 182 2.85 9.92 12.81
C THR A 182 4.17 9.29 12.36
N SER A 183 5.27 10.05 12.35
CA SER A 183 6.62 9.56 12.05
C SER A 183 7.05 8.42 12.99
N ARG A 184 7.87 7.50 12.47
CA ARG A 184 8.42 6.36 13.22
C ARG A 184 9.80 6.69 13.79
N ALA A 185 10.27 5.91 14.77
CA ALA A 185 11.55 6.13 15.46
C ALA A 185 12.72 6.31 14.49
N LEU A 186 12.82 5.47 13.45
CA LEU A 186 13.87 5.58 12.45
C LEU A 186 13.89 6.96 11.76
N LEU A 187 12.73 7.52 11.39
CA LEU A 187 12.68 8.86 10.77
C LEU A 187 12.93 9.99 11.76
N VAL A 188 12.58 9.81 13.03
CA VAL A 188 12.98 10.76 14.07
C VAL A 188 14.51 10.75 14.24
N SER A 189 15.14 9.58 14.14
CA SER A 189 16.58 9.40 14.31
C SER A 189 17.45 10.05 13.23
N ILE A 190 16.87 10.41 12.07
CA ILE A 190 17.60 11.06 10.97
C ILE A 190 17.50 12.59 11.00
N LEU A 191 16.59 13.14 11.81
CA LEU A 191 16.36 14.59 11.88
C LEU A 191 17.61 15.33 12.30
N GLU A 192 18.31 14.77 13.27
CA GLU A 192 19.68 15.12 13.65
C GLU A 192 20.50 13.85 13.88
N ASP A 193 21.76 13.99 14.30
CA ASP A 193 22.61 12.86 14.69
C ASP A 193 22.15 12.27 16.04
N MET A 194 21.00 11.61 16.02
CA MET A 194 20.34 10.99 17.17
C MET A 194 20.52 9.47 17.12
N SER A 195 20.77 8.87 18.29
CA SER A 195 20.77 7.41 18.44
C SER A 195 19.36 6.82 18.30
N GLU A 196 19.27 5.53 17.98
CA GLU A 196 18.00 4.81 17.90
C GLU A 196 17.24 4.82 19.24
N SER A 197 17.96 4.67 20.36
CA SER A 197 17.37 4.76 21.71
C SER A 197 16.78 6.14 22.01
N GLU A 198 17.43 7.21 21.56
CA GLU A 198 16.91 8.58 21.77
C GLU A 198 15.65 8.81 20.94
N ALA A 199 15.67 8.37 19.67
CA ALA A 199 14.48 8.41 18.82
C ALA A 199 13.32 7.60 19.42
N GLN A 200 13.60 6.40 19.91
CA GLN A 200 12.59 5.55 20.54
C GLN A 200 12.00 6.21 21.80
N MET A 201 12.83 6.81 22.66
CA MET A 201 12.36 7.58 23.81
C MET A 201 11.48 8.77 23.41
N LEU A 202 11.77 9.45 22.30
CA LEU A 202 10.91 10.53 21.79
C LEU A 202 9.56 10.02 21.26
N ILE A 203 9.53 8.83 20.66
CA ILE A 203 8.28 8.18 20.24
C ILE A 203 7.44 7.81 21.47
N GLU A 204 8.05 7.19 22.47
CA GLU A 204 7.37 6.75 23.71
C GLU A 204 6.84 7.93 24.53
N ARG A 205 7.54 9.07 24.49
CA ARG A 205 7.12 10.31 25.18
C ARG A 205 6.27 11.22 24.31
N ARG A 206 5.93 10.83 23.08
CA ARG A 206 5.06 11.63 22.22
C ARG A 206 3.72 11.83 22.94
N PRO A 207 3.22 13.07 23.06
CA PRO A 207 1.91 13.32 23.64
C PRO A 207 0.83 12.50 22.93
N LEU A 208 -0.19 12.05 23.67
CA LEU A 208 -1.28 11.24 23.10
C LEU A 208 -1.93 11.95 21.90
N ASP A 209 -2.23 13.24 22.04
CA ASP A 209 -2.82 14.07 20.98
C ASP A 209 -1.79 14.67 20.02
N GLY A 210 -0.55 14.18 20.07
CA GLY A 210 0.58 14.70 19.31
C GLY A 210 1.08 16.06 19.79
N TYR A 211 2.20 16.50 19.21
CA TYR A 211 2.70 17.86 19.37
C TYR A 211 1.77 18.85 18.66
N PRO A 212 1.54 20.06 19.23
CA PRO A 212 0.66 21.06 18.63
C PRO A 212 1.22 21.66 17.34
N ASP A 213 2.55 21.71 17.21
CA ASP A 213 3.28 22.23 16.06
C ASP A 213 4.72 21.69 16.00
N ALA A 214 5.38 21.90 14.87
CA ALA A 214 6.75 21.44 14.64
C ALA A 214 7.81 22.16 15.50
N GLY A 215 7.58 23.41 15.87
CA GLY A 215 8.48 24.18 16.73
C GLY A 215 8.50 23.63 18.15
N THR A 216 7.33 23.27 18.69
CA THR A 216 7.20 22.60 19.98
C THR A 216 7.96 21.26 19.99
N PHE A 217 7.80 20.44 18.94
CA PHE A 217 8.57 19.20 18.79
C PHE A 217 10.08 19.46 18.73
N ALA A 218 10.51 20.43 17.92
CA ALA A 218 11.92 20.79 17.74
C ALA A 218 12.56 21.27 19.05
N LEU A 219 11.84 22.07 19.84
CA LEU A 219 12.31 22.53 21.15
C LEU A 219 12.54 21.36 22.11
N VAL A 220 11.51 20.52 22.33
CA VAL A 220 11.57 19.36 23.25
C VAL A 220 12.68 18.40 22.86
N SER A 221 12.80 18.12 21.56
CA SER A 221 13.80 17.19 21.04
C SER A 221 15.21 17.80 21.04
N GLY A 222 15.31 19.13 20.91
CA GLY A 222 16.55 19.91 20.85
C GLY A 222 17.21 20.21 22.19
N LEU A 223 16.55 19.94 23.33
CA LEU A 223 17.04 20.24 24.70
C LEU A 223 18.40 19.59 25.07
N LYS A 224 18.96 18.71 24.23
CA LYS A 224 20.32 18.17 24.37
C LYS A 224 21.41 18.98 23.65
N GLY A 225 21.14 20.21 23.24
CA GLY A 225 22.12 21.10 22.59
C GLY A 225 22.39 20.80 21.11
N ARG A 226 21.58 19.92 20.49
CA ARG A 226 21.71 19.57 19.06
C ARG A 226 20.88 20.44 18.12
N GLY A 227 19.94 21.24 18.64
CA GLY A 227 19.14 22.20 17.87
C GLY A 227 18.46 21.59 16.64
N ILE A 228 17.40 20.80 16.82
CA ILE A 228 16.66 20.24 15.68
C ILE A 228 15.97 21.37 14.91
N SER A 229 16.26 21.49 13.61
CA SER A 229 15.55 22.42 12.75
C SER A 229 14.11 21.96 12.49
N ALA A 230 13.14 22.85 12.76
CA ALA A 230 11.74 22.64 12.41
C ALA A 230 11.49 22.70 10.88
N HIS A 231 12.51 23.03 10.08
CA HIS A 231 12.39 23.10 8.63
C HIS A 231 11.96 21.73 8.04
N GLY A 232 10.94 21.78 7.18
CA GLY A 232 10.34 20.59 6.56
C GLY A 232 9.57 19.67 7.52
N LEU A 233 9.36 20.08 8.77
CA LEU A 233 8.56 19.34 9.75
C LEU A 233 7.16 19.95 9.88
N GLY A 234 6.20 19.13 10.28
CA GLY A 234 4.83 19.55 10.47
C GLY A 234 4.06 18.58 11.36
N VAL A 235 2.79 18.91 11.59
CA VAL A 235 1.86 18.09 12.38
C VAL A 235 0.58 17.76 11.59
N ALA A 236 0.42 18.35 10.40
CA ALA A 236 -0.71 18.13 9.52
C ALA A 236 -0.38 17.07 8.47
N SER A 237 -1.40 16.38 7.99
CA SER A 237 -1.31 15.55 6.78
C SER A 237 -2.60 15.61 5.99
N ARG A 238 -2.44 15.42 4.67
CA ARG A 238 -3.51 15.26 3.71
C ARG A 238 -3.34 13.99 2.88
N TRP A 239 -2.30 13.20 3.13
CA TRP A 239 -1.95 12.04 2.31
C TRP A 239 -1.98 10.78 3.14
N PHE A 240 -2.80 9.83 2.74
CA PHE A 240 -3.04 8.60 3.49
C PHE A 240 -2.94 7.40 2.57
N ARG A 241 -2.48 6.28 3.12
CA ARG A 241 -2.50 4.97 2.47
C ARG A 241 -3.51 4.08 3.17
N ILE A 242 -4.45 3.56 2.42
CA ILE A 242 -5.39 2.54 2.85
C ILE A 242 -4.90 1.19 2.31
N THR A 243 -4.78 0.21 3.19
CA THR A 243 -4.52 -1.19 2.82
C THR A 243 -5.71 -2.02 3.27
N ALA A 244 -6.42 -2.60 2.31
CA ALA A 244 -7.53 -3.51 2.54
C ALA A 244 -7.12 -4.93 2.11
N GLU A 245 -7.11 -5.84 3.07
CA GLU A 245 -6.85 -7.26 2.86
C GLU A 245 -8.14 -8.03 3.07
N VAL A 246 -8.60 -8.70 2.02
CA VAL A 246 -9.87 -9.42 2.00
C VAL A 246 -9.61 -10.87 1.70
N ALA A 247 -10.13 -11.76 2.53
CA ALA A 247 -10.07 -13.20 2.35
C ALA A 247 -11.46 -13.84 2.41
N ALA A 248 -11.73 -14.77 1.50
CA ALA A 248 -12.91 -15.63 1.52
C ALA A 248 -12.51 -17.04 1.11
N GLY A 249 -12.58 -17.99 2.04
CA GLY A 249 -12.06 -19.34 1.85
C GLY A 249 -10.56 -19.32 1.50
N SER A 250 -10.21 -19.85 0.33
CA SER A 250 -8.82 -19.87 -0.19
C SER A 250 -8.44 -18.65 -1.02
N SER A 251 -9.40 -17.79 -1.37
CA SER A 251 -9.15 -16.61 -2.19
C SER A 251 -8.79 -15.42 -1.30
N ARG A 252 -7.70 -14.73 -1.65
CA ARG A 252 -7.22 -13.53 -0.96
C ARG A 252 -6.97 -12.42 -1.96
N LEU A 253 -7.23 -11.18 -1.56
CA LEU A 253 -6.97 -9.98 -2.35
C LEU A 253 -6.44 -8.88 -1.43
N ARG A 254 -5.38 -8.19 -1.89
CA ARG A 254 -4.81 -7.04 -1.20
C ARG A 254 -4.92 -5.80 -2.10
N LEU A 255 -5.68 -4.82 -1.65
CA LEU A 255 -5.80 -3.51 -2.27
C LEU A 255 -5.02 -2.49 -1.45
N VAL A 256 -4.09 -1.78 -2.10
CA VAL A 256 -3.40 -0.63 -1.52
C VAL A 256 -3.77 0.61 -2.32
N SER A 257 -4.29 1.62 -1.62
CA SER A 257 -4.75 2.85 -2.23
C SER A 257 -4.12 4.05 -1.54
N ASP A 258 -3.55 4.96 -2.32
CA ASP A 258 -3.02 6.23 -1.83
C ASP A 258 -4.06 7.32 -2.11
N LEU A 259 -4.38 8.09 -1.08
CA LEU A 259 -5.44 9.10 -1.09
C LEU A 259 -4.87 10.46 -0.72
N GLU A 260 -5.46 11.50 -1.31
CA GLU A 260 -5.26 12.89 -0.93
C GLU A 260 -6.59 13.47 -0.45
N LEU A 261 -6.61 14.11 0.71
CA LEU A 261 -7.74 14.89 1.18
C LEU A 261 -7.68 16.31 0.59
N ASP A 262 -8.77 16.77 -0.03
CA ASP A 262 -8.88 18.15 -0.50
C ASP A 262 -8.68 19.14 0.67
N PRO A 263 -7.90 20.22 0.50
CA PRO A 263 -7.55 21.09 1.62
C PRO A 263 -8.72 21.91 2.14
N LYS A 264 -9.78 22.09 1.32
CA LYS A 264 -10.94 22.92 1.64
C LYS A 264 -12.14 22.08 2.03
N THR A 265 -12.48 21.09 1.21
CA THR A 265 -13.68 20.26 1.36
C THR A 265 -13.42 19.01 2.20
N ARG A 266 -12.15 18.66 2.44
CA ARG A 266 -11.70 17.40 3.05
C ARG A 266 -12.10 16.14 2.28
N GLN A 267 -12.73 16.25 1.12
CA GLN A 267 -13.12 15.09 0.33
C GLN A 267 -11.88 14.27 -0.04
N ALA A 268 -11.97 12.97 0.17
CA ALA A 268 -10.88 12.05 -0.15
C ALA A 268 -10.88 11.74 -1.66
N ARG A 269 -9.75 12.00 -2.31
CA ARG A 269 -9.48 11.66 -3.71
C ARG A 269 -8.47 10.53 -3.77
N VAL A 270 -8.82 9.44 -4.45
CA VAL A 270 -7.87 8.34 -4.69
C VAL A 270 -6.88 8.77 -5.76
N VAL A 271 -5.59 8.78 -5.41
CA VAL A 271 -4.48 9.14 -6.29
C VAL A 271 -4.00 7.90 -7.06
N GLN A 272 -3.89 6.76 -6.39
CA GLN A 272 -3.42 5.52 -6.99
C GLN A 272 -4.09 4.32 -6.32
N ARG A 273 -4.41 3.28 -7.09
CA ARG A 273 -4.84 1.96 -6.60
C ARG A 273 -3.91 0.88 -7.13
N ARG A 274 -3.50 -0.04 -6.26
CA ARG A 274 -2.65 -1.19 -6.60
C ARG A 274 -3.26 -2.46 -6.02
N PHE A 275 -3.49 -3.45 -6.89
CA PHE A 275 -3.87 -4.80 -6.47
C PHE A 275 -2.60 -5.63 -6.38
N LEU A 276 -2.22 -6.00 -5.16
CA LEU A 276 -0.99 -6.70 -4.88
C LEU A 276 -1.26 -8.18 -4.59
N SER A 277 -0.24 -9.00 -4.81
CA SER A 277 -0.27 -10.39 -4.35
C SER A 277 -0.48 -10.41 -2.83
N PRO A 278 -1.32 -11.32 -2.31
CA PRO A 278 -1.45 -11.54 -0.87
C PRO A 278 -0.10 -11.84 -0.24
N ILE A 279 0.16 -11.37 0.97
CA ILE A 279 1.36 -11.74 1.73
C ILE A 279 1.27 -13.25 2.01
N GLN A 280 2.23 -14.03 1.50
CA GLN A 280 2.25 -15.48 1.70
C GLN A 280 2.71 -15.80 3.13
N GLY A 281 1.95 -16.62 3.85
CA GLY A 281 2.45 -17.31 5.05
C GLY A 281 2.03 -16.75 6.41
N GLU A 282 1.40 -15.57 6.50
CA GLU A 282 0.83 -15.08 7.76
C GLU A 282 -0.70 -15.18 7.77
N PRO A 283 -1.32 -15.62 8.90
CA PRO A 283 -2.72 -15.32 9.15
C PRO A 283 -2.89 -13.80 9.17
N LEU A 284 -4.07 -13.32 8.77
CA LEU A 284 -4.36 -11.90 8.84
C LEU A 284 -4.17 -11.44 10.31
N PRO A 285 -3.46 -10.31 10.55
CA PRO A 285 -3.03 -9.90 11.89
C PRO A 285 -4.16 -9.41 12.79
#